data_AF-A0A954Y5C1-F1
#
_entry.id   AF-A0A954Y5C1-F1
#
_cell.length_a   1.000
_cell.length_b   1.000
_cell.length_c   1.000
_cell.angle_alpha   90.00
_cell.angle_beta   90.00
_cell.angle_gamma   90.00
#
_symmetry.space_group_name_H-M   'P 1'
#
loop_
_entity.id
_entity.type
_entity.pdbx_description
1 polymer ?
#
loop_
_entity_poly.entity_id
_entity_poly.type
_entity_poly.pdbx_seq_one_letter_code
_entity_poly.pdbx_strand_id
1 'polypeptide(L)'
;MRKTRLKCGLRTADWGGSALRLYRIPHPELRTRSAITLLEVLISMAVLTIGVLGVAALFPVGAHYSRKSDVYDRADAAAQSAFSDAVTRGLLDPDRWVSYEAQHAVNSSYNPLGTTGRFNRPFAAFYRQQLGLVLSQVPALVNQQRDFVAESGSVYFIDPLSVARGMSSSTSTGPEFQANRRLGGVPASTDTTDEFLQAVTPYWAPWIGSRPVQRVSVSALPNTGLPLLPAVAERILSINDDLATDLGDDPDKPAQQMMATATLANSGQTVSTNRIADQNYEYLLSVAPRSPEASRAVALGGRAESYDVSAVVFARRPRNRYLDNDPDFGGIETIMRAERWARASVLLQGLSGGEVQLFQDNPNKDPISAADPKDRPWKSLRAGAYVFLFGPQPGSTAQRPLLFAQWYRVVSVNESKDMESNVGPAVGLRGPDWPWGGESAVNETTTADPPAALNEDLRMIIFDGAVAVHTRTLRLDNGAAWSMN
;
A
#
# COMPACT_ATOMS: atom_id res chain seq x y z
N MET A 1 -4.67 25.76 -42.63
CA MET A 1 -5.52 26.78 -43.30
C MET A 1 -6.34 26.15 -44.43
N ARG A 2 -7.62 25.84 -44.20
CA ARG A 2 -8.64 25.64 -45.25
C ARG A 2 -10.00 25.91 -44.61
N LYS A 3 -10.58 27.08 -44.90
CA LYS A 3 -11.91 27.51 -44.44
C LYS A 3 -12.96 26.97 -45.40
N THR A 4 -13.77 26.01 -44.97
CA THR A 4 -14.98 25.58 -45.68
C THR A 4 -16.19 26.27 -45.08
N ARG A 5 -16.78 27.20 -45.85
CA ARG A 5 -18.05 27.87 -45.56
C ARG A 5 -19.20 26.86 -45.69
N LEU A 6 -19.97 26.66 -44.62
CA LEU A 6 -21.27 26.00 -44.68
C LEU A 6 -22.35 27.04 -45.00
N LYS A 7 -23.09 26.78 -46.09
CA LYS A 7 -24.21 27.58 -46.58
C LYS A 7 -25.43 27.38 -45.69
N CYS A 8 -25.95 28.48 -45.14
CA CYS A 8 -27.26 28.56 -44.53
C CYS A 8 -28.33 28.54 -45.64
N GLY A 9 -29.18 27.51 -45.63
CA GLY A 9 -30.34 27.40 -46.51
C GLY A 9 -31.62 27.70 -45.74
N LEU A 10 -32.00 28.98 -45.66
CA LEU A 10 -33.36 29.38 -45.27
C LEU A 10 -34.31 28.96 -46.39
N ARG A 11 -35.16 27.95 -46.15
CA ARG A 11 -36.35 27.69 -46.97
C ARG A 11 -37.51 28.47 -46.37
N THR A 12 -37.85 29.59 -47.03
CA THR A 12 -39.16 30.22 -46.94
C THR A 12 -40.15 29.32 -47.69
N ALA A 13 -41.10 28.72 -46.97
CA ALA A 13 -42.18 27.97 -47.57
C ALA A 13 -43.33 28.92 -47.96
N ASP A 14 -43.82 28.68 -49.17
CA ASP A 14 -44.79 29.44 -49.94
C ASP A 14 -46.14 29.66 -49.26
N TRP A 15 -46.67 30.86 -49.50
CA TRP A 15 -48.08 31.20 -49.40
C TRP A 15 -48.81 30.70 -50.66
N GLY A 16 -49.30 29.47 -50.62
CA GLY A 16 -50.16 28.89 -51.65
C GLY A 16 -51.62 28.92 -51.24
N GLY A 17 -52.36 29.96 -51.64
CA GLY A 17 -53.81 29.97 -51.61
C GLY A 17 -54.38 29.16 -52.78
N SER A 18 -55.35 28.28 -52.50
CA SER A 18 -56.47 27.94 -53.39
C SER A 18 -57.39 26.88 -52.78
N ALA A 19 -58.67 27.01 -53.12
CA ALA A 19 -59.78 26.06 -52.98
C ALA A 19 -60.49 25.98 -51.61
N LEU A 20 -61.48 26.89 -51.47
CA LEU A 20 -62.66 26.72 -50.61
C LEU A 20 -63.42 25.45 -51.00
N ARG A 21 -63.06 24.31 -50.40
CA ARG A 21 -63.94 23.15 -50.26
C ARG A 21 -64.71 23.31 -48.96
N LEU A 22 -66.03 23.50 -49.07
CA LEU A 22 -66.99 23.43 -47.97
C LEU A 22 -66.94 22.03 -47.34
N TYR A 23 -66.01 21.83 -46.42
CA TYR A 23 -66.00 20.70 -45.51
C TYR A 23 -67.11 20.96 -44.50
N ARG A 24 -68.13 20.10 -44.50
CA ARG A 24 -69.16 20.05 -43.47
C ARG A 24 -68.47 19.76 -42.15
N ILE A 25 -68.22 20.81 -41.35
CA ILE A 25 -67.57 20.71 -40.05
C ILE A 25 -68.51 19.89 -39.14
N PRO A 26 -68.13 18.67 -38.71
CA PRO A 26 -68.85 18.02 -37.62
C PRO A 26 -68.72 18.94 -36.41
N HIS A 27 -69.86 19.31 -35.81
CA HIS A 27 -69.87 20.12 -34.60
C HIS A 27 -68.91 19.47 -33.59
N PRO A 28 -67.83 20.17 -33.17
CA PRO A 28 -67.02 19.68 -32.08
C PRO A 28 -67.97 19.60 -30.89
N GLU A 29 -68.16 18.39 -30.37
CA GLU A 29 -68.73 18.23 -29.05
C GLU A 29 -68.05 19.26 -28.16
N LEU A 30 -68.85 20.06 -27.46
CA LEU A 30 -68.38 21.09 -26.54
C LEU A 30 -67.62 20.38 -25.40
N ARG A 31 -66.38 20.00 -25.69
CA ARG A 31 -65.38 19.67 -24.68
C ARG A 31 -65.28 20.92 -23.85
N THR A 32 -65.93 20.86 -22.69
CA THR A 32 -65.71 21.73 -21.56
C THR A 32 -64.21 21.96 -21.45
N ARG A 33 -63.76 23.14 -21.88
CA ARG A 33 -62.37 23.55 -21.73
C ARG A 33 -62.18 23.71 -20.23
N SER A 34 -61.62 22.70 -19.57
CA SER A 34 -61.16 22.83 -18.20
C SER A 34 -60.13 23.95 -18.20
N ALA A 35 -60.46 25.08 -17.58
CA ALA A 35 -59.50 26.15 -17.39
C ALA A 35 -58.35 25.56 -16.57
N ILE A 36 -57.14 25.55 -17.14
CA ILE A 36 -55.91 25.18 -16.42
C ILE A 36 -55.82 26.13 -15.24
N THR A 37 -55.88 25.59 -14.03
CA THR A 37 -55.88 26.44 -12.84
C THR A 37 -54.46 26.94 -12.60
N LEU A 38 -54.34 28.17 -12.09
CA LEU A 38 -53.03 28.73 -11.70
C LEU A 38 -52.31 27.83 -10.67
N LEU A 39 -53.09 27.13 -9.84
CA LEU A 39 -52.59 26.14 -8.90
C LEU A 39 -51.93 24.94 -9.60
N GLU A 40 -52.51 24.44 -10.69
CA GLU A 40 -51.94 23.33 -11.48
C GLU A 40 -50.61 23.72 -12.15
N VAL A 41 -50.49 24.96 -12.62
CA VAL A 41 -49.22 25.50 -13.17
C VAL A 41 -48.16 25.63 -12.07
N LEU A 42 -48.53 26.13 -10.88
CA LEU A 42 -47.60 26.25 -9.76
C LEU A 42 -47.11 24.89 -9.26
N ILE A 43 -48.00 23.90 -9.16
CA ILE A 43 -47.60 22.53 -8.81
C ILE A 43 -46.69 21.95 -9.90
N SER A 44 -47.02 22.15 -11.17
CA SER A 44 -46.19 21.67 -12.29
C SER A 44 -44.80 22.30 -12.28
N MET A 45 -44.70 23.62 -12.04
CA MET A 45 -43.43 24.32 -11.91
C MET A 45 -42.64 23.84 -10.69
N ALA A 46 -43.31 23.61 -9.55
CA ALA A 46 -42.68 23.10 -8.34
C ALA A 46 -42.13 21.66 -8.52
N VAL A 47 -42.89 20.77 -9.14
CA VAL A 47 -42.43 19.41 -9.45
C VAL A 47 -41.27 19.44 -10.44
N LEU A 48 -41.33 20.31 -11.46
CA LEU A 48 -40.23 20.48 -12.42
C LEU A 48 -38.97 21.01 -11.75
N THR A 49 -39.06 22.03 -10.90
CA THR A 49 -37.88 22.59 -10.21
C THR A 49 -37.27 21.57 -9.26
N ILE A 50 -38.07 20.82 -8.51
CA ILE A 50 -37.58 19.73 -7.64
C ILE A 50 -36.91 18.64 -8.48
N GLY A 51 -37.50 18.26 -9.62
CA GLY A 51 -36.94 17.25 -10.52
C GLY A 51 -35.59 17.67 -11.12
N VAL A 52 -35.49 18.90 -11.64
CA VAL A 52 -34.24 19.43 -12.21
C VAL A 52 -33.17 19.60 -11.13
N LEU A 53 -33.54 20.07 -9.93
CA LEU A 53 -32.61 20.24 -8.82
C LEU A 53 -32.11 18.89 -8.28
N GLY A 54 -32.97 17.87 -8.27
CA GLY A 54 -32.59 16.49 -7.95
C GLY A 54 -31.57 15.90 -8.93
N VAL A 55 -31.77 16.09 -10.24
CA VAL A 55 -30.80 15.64 -11.26
C VAL A 55 -29.49 16.42 -11.16
N ALA A 56 -29.55 17.75 -10.94
CA ALA A 56 -28.36 18.57 -10.79
C ALA A 56 -27.51 18.15 -9.57
N ALA A 57 -28.14 17.69 -8.49
CA ALA A 57 -27.45 17.18 -7.31
C ALA A 57 -26.70 15.86 -7.55
N LEU A 58 -27.04 15.09 -8.59
CA LEU A 58 -26.34 13.86 -8.95
C LEU A 58 -25.02 14.11 -9.71
N PHE A 59 -24.85 15.25 -10.37
CA PHE A 59 -23.65 15.52 -11.17
C PHE A 59 -22.34 15.53 -10.34
N PRO A 60 -22.25 16.20 -9.17
CA PRO A 60 -21.05 16.14 -8.35
C PRO A 60 -20.71 14.72 -7.88
N VAL A 61 -21.74 13.92 -7.57
CA VAL A 61 -21.59 12.53 -7.12
C VAL A 61 -21.09 11.65 -8.26
N GLY A 62 -21.69 11.75 -9.44
CA GLY A 62 -21.24 11.05 -10.64
C GLY A 62 -19.81 11.40 -11.03
N ALA A 63 -19.46 12.70 -11.00
CA ALA A 63 -18.09 13.16 -11.26
C ALA A 63 -17.08 12.66 -10.22
N HIS A 64 -17.47 12.54 -8.95
CA HIS A 64 -16.62 11.95 -7.92
C HIS A 64 -16.36 10.46 -8.17
N TYR A 65 -17.40 9.67 -8.46
CA TYR A 65 -17.25 8.24 -8.75
C TYR A 65 -16.51 7.98 -10.06
N SER A 66 -16.72 8.80 -11.09
CA SER A 66 -15.97 8.71 -12.36
C SER A 66 -14.47 8.90 -12.11
N ARG A 67 -14.08 9.99 -11.42
CA ARG A 67 -12.67 10.24 -11.07
C ARG A 67 -12.07 9.11 -10.24
N LYS A 68 -12.84 8.55 -9.30
CA LYS A 68 -12.39 7.41 -8.49
C LYS A 68 -12.21 6.15 -9.33
N SER A 69 -13.07 5.89 -10.32
CA SER A 69 -12.93 4.79 -11.27
C SER A 69 -11.65 4.96 -12.11
N ASP A 70 -11.45 6.15 -12.67
CA ASP A 70 -10.26 6.45 -13.48
C ASP A 70 -8.95 6.21 -12.69
N VAL A 71 -8.93 6.58 -11.41
CA VAL A 71 -7.79 6.34 -10.52
C VAL A 71 -7.53 4.84 -10.34
N TYR A 72 -8.58 4.02 -10.17
CA TYR A 72 -8.44 2.57 -10.01
C TYR A 72 -8.00 1.88 -11.30
N ASP A 73 -8.60 2.25 -12.43
CA ASP A 73 -8.28 1.65 -13.73
C ASP A 73 -6.81 1.92 -14.11
N ARG A 74 -6.34 3.16 -13.88
CA ARG A 74 -4.92 3.51 -14.05
C ARG A 74 -4.02 2.80 -13.05
N ALA A 75 -4.43 2.73 -11.78
CA ALA A 75 -3.63 2.08 -10.75
C ALA A 75 -3.43 0.57 -11.02
N ASP A 76 -4.44 -0.12 -11.56
CA ASP A 76 -4.34 -1.54 -11.91
C ASP A 76 -3.37 -1.76 -13.09
N ALA A 77 -3.45 -0.93 -14.13
CA ALA A 77 -2.48 -0.96 -15.24
C ALA A 77 -1.05 -0.63 -14.74
N ALA A 78 -0.93 0.38 -13.88
CA ALA A 78 0.31 0.78 -13.25
C ALA A 78 0.91 -0.34 -12.39
N ALA A 79 0.09 -1.13 -11.67
CA ALA A 79 0.57 -2.23 -10.84
C ALA A 79 1.17 -3.37 -11.68
N GLN A 80 0.56 -3.69 -12.83
CA GLN A 80 1.12 -4.66 -13.78
C GLN A 80 2.43 -4.17 -14.40
N SER A 81 2.47 -2.88 -14.79
CA SER A 81 3.69 -2.26 -15.33
C SER A 81 4.81 -2.22 -14.29
N ALA A 82 4.51 -1.81 -13.05
CA ALA A 82 5.46 -1.79 -11.94
C ALA A 82 6.03 -3.18 -11.65
N PHE A 83 5.19 -4.22 -11.68
CA PHE A 83 5.64 -5.60 -11.54
C PHE A 83 6.62 -6.00 -12.65
N SER A 84 6.28 -5.70 -13.91
CA SER A 84 7.14 -5.99 -15.06
C SER A 84 8.47 -5.23 -14.98
N ASP A 85 8.43 -3.97 -14.54
CA ASP A 85 9.60 -3.12 -14.35
C ASP A 85 10.51 -3.68 -13.24
N ALA A 86 9.92 -4.08 -12.11
CA ALA A 86 10.65 -4.70 -11.01
C ALA A 86 11.39 -5.98 -11.41
N VAL A 87 10.73 -6.86 -12.17
CA VAL A 87 11.35 -8.07 -12.72
C VAL A 87 12.47 -7.71 -13.69
N THR A 88 12.22 -6.78 -14.63
CA THR A 88 13.18 -6.39 -15.66
C THR A 88 14.44 -5.75 -15.08
N ARG A 89 14.30 -4.93 -14.04
CA ARG A 89 15.42 -4.28 -13.35
C ARG A 89 16.17 -5.19 -12.37
N GLY A 90 15.65 -6.39 -12.12
CA GLY A 90 16.19 -7.31 -11.12
C GLY A 90 16.07 -6.75 -9.70
N LEU A 91 14.96 -6.04 -9.40
CA LEU A 91 14.69 -5.58 -8.03
C LEU A 91 14.36 -6.76 -7.10
N LEU A 92 13.94 -7.89 -7.66
CA LEU A 92 13.60 -9.10 -6.92
C LEU A 92 14.80 -10.00 -6.61
N ASP A 93 16.03 -9.62 -7.01
CA ASP A 93 17.24 -10.39 -6.75
C ASP A 93 17.72 -10.20 -5.29
N PRO A 94 17.67 -11.24 -4.44
CA PRO A 94 18.08 -11.12 -3.03
C PRO A 94 19.56 -10.76 -2.84
N ASP A 95 20.42 -11.03 -3.82
CA ASP A 95 21.83 -10.63 -3.77
C ASP A 95 22.02 -9.12 -3.87
N ARG A 96 21.03 -8.41 -4.43
CA ARG A 96 21.03 -6.95 -4.54
C ARG A 96 20.32 -6.27 -3.38
N TRP A 97 19.71 -7.03 -2.47
CA TRP A 97 18.99 -6.47 -1.35
C TRP A 97 19.94 -6.01 -0.25
N VAL A 98 19.58 -4.90 0.37
CA VAL A 98 20.26 -4.33 1.54
C VAL A 98 19.26 -4.26 2.67
N SER A 99 19.59 -4.85 3.82
CA SER A 99 18.76 -4.76 5.02
C SER A 99 19.39 -3.84 6.06
N TYR A 100 18.56 -3.46 7.03
CA TYR A 100 19.02 -2.75 8.22
C TYR A 100 19.93 -3.66 9.05
N GLU A 101 21.05 -3.10 9.54
CA GLU A 101 21.96 -3.74 10.48
C GLU A 101 22.09 -2.89 11.74
N ALA A 102 21.90 -3.55 12.88
CA ALA A 102 22.22 -2.99 14.17
C ALA A 102 23.72 -3.25 14.46
N GLN A 103 24.52 -2.19 14.46
CA GLN A 103 25.92 -2.22 14.81
C GLN A 103 26.07 -2.20 16.33
N HIS A 104 26.31 -3.39 16.89
CA HIS A 104 26.61 -3.57 18.30
C HIS A 104 27.99 -2.97 18.60
N ALA A 105 28.07 -2.11 19.62
CA ALA A 105 29.34 -1.61 20.10
C ALA A 105 30.15 -2.77 20.68
N VAL A 106 31.31 -3.07 20.08
CA VAL A 106 32.12 -4.29 20.31
C VAL A 106 32.52 -4.52 21.78
N ASN A 107 32.35 -3.53 22.68
CA ASN A 107 32.76 -3.60 24.08
C ASN A 107 31.70 -3.14 25.10
N SER A 108 30.43 -2.91 24.70
CA SER A 108 29.39 -2.55 25.68
C SER A 108 28.60 -3.79 26.09
N SER A 109 28.86 -4.27 27.30
CA SER A 109 27.97 -5.18 28.02
C SER A 109 26.55 -4.63 28.00
N TYR A 110 25.68 -5.18 27.15
CA TYR A 110 24.22 -4.96 27.12
C TYR A 110 23.77 -3.50 27.34
N ASN A 111 24.09 -2.59 26.42
CA ASN A 111 23.32 -1.34 26.31
C ASN A 111 22.56 -1.30 24.96
N PRO A 112 21.28 -1.72 24.94
CA PRO A 112 20.37 -1.61 23.81
C PRO A 112 20.35 -0.24 23.11
N LEU A 113 20.55 0.80 23.91
CA LEU A 113 20.28 2.18 23.53
C LEU A 113 21.50 2.89 22.91
N GLY A 114 22.68 2.25 22.91
CA GLY A 114 23.93 2.80 22.37
C GLY A 114 24.31 2.28 20.98
N THR A 115 23.48 1.45 20.39
CA THR A 115 23.72 0.77 19.11
C THR A 115 23.61 1.79 17.97
N THR A 116 24.55 1.79 17.02
CA THR A 116 24.36 2.54 15.75
C THR A 116 23.74 1.61 14.72
N GLY A 117 23.09 2.11 13.68
CA GLY A 117 22.40 1.23 12.74
C GLY A 117 22.16 1.89 11.39
N ARG A 118 22.41 1.13 10.32
CA ARG A 118 22.38 1.60 8.93
C ARG A 118 21.86 0.51 8.00
N PHE A 119 21.35 0.91 6.84
CA PHE A 119 21.07 0.00 5.73
C PHE A 119 22.35 -0.20 4.93
N ASN A 120 23.23 -1.07 5.41
CA ASN A 120 24.49 -1.40 4.73
C ASN A 120 24.75 -2.90 4.63
N ARG A 121 23.84 -3.74 5.17
CA ARG A 121 24.04 -5.18 5.24
C ARG A 121 23.60 -5.86 3.95
N PRO A 122 24.52 -6.53 3.23
CA PRO A 122 24.16 -7.32 2.05
C PRO A 122 23.29 -8.49 2.52
N PHE A 123 22.00 -8.44 2.17
CA PHE A 123 20.98 -9.29 2.76
C PHE A 123 21.30 -10.78 2.57
N ALA A 124 21.49 -11.22 1.32
CA ALA A 124 21.73 -12.64 1.03
C ALA A 124 23.04 -13.16 1.64
N ALA A 125 24.12 -12.37 1.62
CA ALA A 125 25.41 -12.80 2.17
C ALA A 125 25.35 -13.01 3.69
N PHE A 126 24.75 -12.05 4.41
CA PHE A 126 24.51 -12.19 5.85
C PHE A 126 23.62 -13.40 6.14
N TYR A 127 22.53 -13.55 5.37
CA TYR A 127 21.57 -14.61 5.61
C TYR A 127 22.16 -16.01 5.39
N ARG A 128 23.05 -16.19 4.40
CA ARG A 128 23.84 -17.43 4.21
C ARG A 128 24.74 -17.73 5.39
N GLN A 129 25.44 -16.73 5.91
CA GLN A 129 26.34 -16.91 7.04
C GLN A 129 25.56 -17.40 8.26
N GLN A 130 24.43 -16.76 8.55
CA GLN A 130 23.55 -17.16 9.65
C GLN A 130 22.98 -18.56 9.46
N LEU A 131 22.51 -18.89 8.25
CA LEU A 131 22.02 -20.23 7.93
C LEU A 131 23.12 -21.30 8.11
N GLY A 132 24.35 -21.01 7.71
CA GLY A 132 25.50 -21.90 7.91
C GLY A 132 25.80 -22.14 9.39
N LEU A 133 25.70 -21.10 10.23
CA LEU A 133 25.85 -21.24 11.69
C LEU A 133 24.76 -22.14 12.27
N VAL A 134 23.49 -21.92 11.92
CA VAL A 134 22.36 -22.74 12.38
C VAL A 134 22.52 -24.20 11.95
N LEU A 135 22.95 -24.47 10.72
CA LEU A 135 23.16 -25.82 10.20
C LEU A 135 24.38 -26.53 10.83
N SER A 136 25.38 -25.79 11.28
CA SER A 136 26.59 -26.35 11.89
C SER A 136 26.42 -26.73 13.37
N GLN A 137 25.40 -26.21 14.05
CA GLN A 137 25.22 -26.39 15.49
C GLN A 137 24.31 -27.57 15.82
N VAL A 138 24.63 -28.26 16.93
CA VAL A 138 23.96 -29.48 17.43
C VAL A 138 22.49 -29.18 17.79
N PRO A 139 21.53 -30.13 17.65
CA PRO A 139 20.08 -29.94 17.88
C PRO A 139 19.62 -29.32 19.21
N ALA A 140 20.51 -29.12 20.18
CA ALA A 140 20.21 -28.51 21.48
C ALA A 140 19.89 -27.00 21.41
N LEU A 141 19.94 -26.37 20.23
CA LEU A 141 19.76 -24.92 20.04
C LEU A 141 18.54 -24.58 19.19
N VAL A 142 17.38 -25.19 19.47
CA VAL A 142 16.07 -24.76 18.94
C VAL A 142 15.86 -23.24 19.07
N ASN A 143 16.42 -22.64 20.12
CA ASN A 143 16.40 -21.20 20.33
C ASN A 143 17.11 -20.42 19.21
N GLN A 144 18.22 -20.90 18.64
CA GLN A 144 18.91 -20.20 17.56
C GLN A 144 18.13 -20.19 16.25
N GLN A 145 17.39 -21.27 15.94
CA GLN A 145 16.54 -21.26 14.75
C GLN A 145 15.39 -20.25 14.89
N ARG A 146 14.83 -20.12 16.10
CA ARG A 146 13.85 -19.08 16.40
C ARG A 146 14.46 -17.68 16.25
N ASP A 147 15.64 -17.48 16.81
CA ASP A 147 16.33 -16.19 16.76
C ASP A 147 16.69 -15.81 15.32
N PHE A 148 17.11 -16.78 14.50
CA PHE A 148 17.33 -16.62 13.07
C PHE A 148 16.09 -16.13 12.32
N VAL A 149 14.95 -16.82 12.49
CA VAL A 149 13.69 -16.40 11.86
C VAL A 149 13.29 -15.01 12.35
N ALA A 150 13.59 -14.71 13.62
CA ALA A 150 13.26 -13.41 14.19
C ALA A 150 14.10 -12.27 13.61
N GLU A 151 15.38 -12.52 13.33
CA GLU A 151 16.33 -11.56 12.77
C GLU A 151 16.23 -11.42 11.25
N SER A 152 15.82 -12.47 10.54
CA SER A 152 15.69 -12.45 9.08
C SER A 152 14.31 -12.01 8.61
N GLY A 153 13.31 -12.17 9.47
CA GLY A 153 11.91 -12.10 9.06
C GLY A 153 11.54 -13.23 8.11
N SER A 154 10.30 -13.16 7.65
CA SER A 154 9.67 -14.15 6.78
C SER A 154 9.06 -13.50 5.54
N VAL A 155 8.74 -12.20 5.58
CA VAL A 155 8.21 -11.42 4.44
C VAL A 155 9.11 -10.22 4.23
N TYR A 156 9.35 -9.88 2.97
CA TYR A 156 10.27 -8.81 2.59
C TYR A 156 9.54 -7.75 1.78
N PHE A 157 9.58 -6.50 2.25
CA PHE A 157 9.09 -5.33 1.55
C PHE A 157 10.27 -4.62 0.90
N ILE A 158 10.35 -4.64 -0.42
CA ILE A 158 11.39 -3.96 -1.19
C ILE A 158 10.95 -2.52 -1.39
N ASP A 159 11.59 -1.61 -0.67
CA ASP A 159 11.23 -0.19 -0.64
C ASP A 159 12.45 0.75 -0.63
N PRO A 160 13.16 0.85 -1.77
CA PRO A 160 14.31 1.74 -1.88
C PRO A 160 14.01 3.21 -1.62
N LEU A 161 12.80 3.69 -1.93
CA LEU A 161 12.47 5.11 -1.82
C LEU A 161 12.36 5.57 -0.37
N SER A 162 11.64 4.82 0.47
CA SER A 162 11.54 5.16 1.89
C SER A 162 12.87 5.01 2.61
N VAL A 163 13.66 3.97 2.27
CA VAL A 163 14.99 3.79 2.85
C VAL A 163 15.91 4.92 2.44
N ALA A 164 15.95 5.28 1.15
CA ALA A 164 16.80 6.36 0.65
C ALA A 164 16.45 7.71 1.30
N ARG A 165 15.15 8.03 1.43
CA ARG A 165 14.69 9.30 2.03
C ARG A 165 14.82 9.33 3.55
N GLY A 166 14.70 8.16 4.19
CA GLY A 166 14.80 8.03 5.64
C GLY A 166 16.23 7.99 6.17
N MET A 167 17.21 7.75 5.30
CA MET A 167 18.63 7.85 5.65
C MET A 167 19.10 9.30 5.59
N SER A 168 19.27 9.91 6.76
CA SER A 168 20.01 11.16 6.93
C SER A 168 21.50 10.96 6.62
N SER A 169 22.12 11.96 5.99
CA SER A 169 23.41 11.81 5.33
C SER A 169 24.66 11.85 6.21
N SER A 170 24.62 12.12 7.54
CA SER A 170 25.91 12.47 8.16
C SER A 170 26.16 12.36 9.67
N THR A 171 25.26 12.01 10.58
CA THR A 171 25.63 12.17 12.01
C THR A 171 25.15 11.07 12.94
N SER A 172 26.08 10.47 13.68
CA SER A 172 25.87 9.43 14.69
C SER A 172 25.18 9.94 15.96
N THR A 173 24.17 10.81 15.85
CA THR A 173 23.37 11.28 16.98
C THR A 173 22.20 10.33 17.22
N GLY A 174 21.82 10.12 18.48
CA GLY A 174 20.85 9.10 18.91
C GLY A 174 19.49 9.06 18.19
N PRO A 175 18.88 10.18 17.74
CA PRO A 175 17.57 10.15 17.07
C PRO A 175 17.58 9.47 15.69
N GLU A 176 18.65 9.67 14.90
CA GLU A 176 18.77 9.10 13.54
C GLU A 176 18.79 7.56 13.57
N PHE A 177 19.35 6.98 14.63
CA PHE A 177 19.38 5.54 14.84
C PHE A 177 17.98 4.93 14.97
N GLN A 178 17.12 5.53 15.80
CA GLN A 178 15.76 5.02 16.02
C GLN A 178 14.95 5.08 14.72
N ALA A 179 15.15 6.11 13.91
CA ALA A 179 14.53 6.20 12.59
C ALA A 179 15.00 5.05 11.67
N ASN A 180 16.30 4.83 11.51
CA ASN A 180 16.81 3.73 10.68
C ASN A 180 16.32 2.36 11.18
N ARG A 181 16.28 2.17 12.49
CA ARG A 181 15.80 0.94 13.14
C ARG A 181 14.33 0.67 12.84
N ARG A 182 13.48 1.70 12.93
CA ARG A 182 12.05 1.63 12.62
C ARG A 182 11.80 1.41 11.13
N LEU A 183 12.59 2.04 10.25
CA LEU A 183 12.53 1.79 8.81
C LEU A 183 12.86 0.35 8.44
N GLY A 184 13.69 -0.35 9.22
CA GLY A 184 14.01 -1.76 8.98
C GLY A 184 12.80 -2.70 9.11
N GLY A 185 11.74 -2.28 9.82
CA GLY A 185 10.48 -3.00 9.95
C GLY A 185 9.39 -2.45 9.04
N VAL A 186 8.34 -3.26 8.86
CA VAL A 186 7.07 -2.84 8.26
C VAL A 186 5.91 -3.32 9.16
N PRO A 187 5.03 -2.42 9.62
CA PRO A 187 5.07 -0.97 9.38
C PRO A 187 6.21 -0.27 10.11
N ALA A 188 6.62 0.91 9.62
CA ALA A 188 7.57 1.76 10.33
C ALA A 188 7.07 2.24 11.71
N SER A 189 5.75 2.23 11.96
CA SER A 189 5.18 2.65 13.25
C SER A 189 5.56 1.74 14.42
N THR A 190 5.98 0.50 14.15
CA THR A 190 6.33 -0.45 15.19
C THR A 190 7.64 -0.08 15.85
N ASP A 191 7.55 0.53 17.03
CA ASP A 191 8.70 0.66 17.91
C ASP A 191 8.95 -0.68 18.60
N THR A 192 9.58 -1.59 17.86
CA THR A 192 10.16 -2.80 18.45
C THR A 192 11.44 -2.40 19.18
N THR A 193 11.36 -1.47 20.14
CA THR A 193 12.44 -1.11 21.08
C THR A 193 12.64 -2.16 22.14
N ASP A 194 11.66 -3.04 22.34
CA ASP A 194 11.91 -4.37 22.87
C ASP A 194 12.76 -5.11 21.82
N GLU A 195 14.05 -4.75 21.75
CA GLU A 195 15.10 -5.70 21.39
C GLU A 195 14.71 -7.01 22.03
N PHE A 196 14.71 -8.11 21.27
CA PHE A 196 15.17 -9.48 21.59
C PHE A 196 15.38 -9.87 23.07
N LEU A 197 14.71 -9.24 24.00
CA LEU A 197 14.61 -9.56 25.39
C LEU A 197 13.80 -10.81 25.28
N GLN A 198 14.56 -11.90 25.39
CA GLN A 198 14.18 -13.29 25.34
C GLN A 198 13.09 -13.53 26.39
N ALA A 199 11.91 -12.95 26.21
CA ALA A 199 10.69 -13.53 26.67
C ALA A 199 10.66 -14.84 25.91
N VAL A 200 11.27 -15.85 26.53
CA VAL A 200 11.13 -17.25 26.19
C VAL A 200 9.66 -17.53 26.42
N THR A 201 8.83 -17.11 25.48
CA THR A 201 7.46 -17.58 25.44
C THR A 201 7.59 -19.06 25.13
N PRO A 202 7.06 -19.94 25.99
CA PRO A 202 7.14 -21.38 25.75
C PRO A 202 6.42 -21.78 24.45
N TYR A 203 5.53 -20.92 23.96
CA TYR A 203 4.78 -21.09 22.72
C TYR A 203 5.37 -20.30 21.55
N TRP A 204 5.16 -20.84 20.34
CA TRP A 204 5.51 -20.22 19.06
C TRP A 204 4.71 -18.93 18.87
N ALA A 205 5.32 -17.78 19.16
CA ALA A 205 4.72 -16.47 18.96
C ALA A 205 5.69 -15.57 18.20
N PRO A 206 5.86 -15.78 16.89
CA PRO A 206 6.88 -15.06 16.12
C PRO A 206 6.70 -13.54 16.29
N TRP A 207 5.49 -13.01 16.32
CA TRP A 207 5.25 -11.55 16.42
C TRP A 207 5.48 -10.92 17.79
N ILE A 208 5.64 -11.70 18.89
CA ILE A 208 5.86 -11.11 20.22
C ILE A 208 7.30 -10.57 20.38
N GLY A 209 8.22 -10.92 19.47
CA GLY A 209 9.58 -10.39 19.47
C GLY A 209 10.32 -10.43 18.12
N SER A 210 9.74 -11.01 17.06
CA SER A 210 10.33 -10.92 15.72
C SER A 210 9.78 -9.76 14.91
N ARG A 211 10.57 -9.38 13.90
CA ARG A 211 10.11 -8.58 12.76
C ARG A 211 9.75 -9.53 11.62
N PRO A 212 8.57 -10.19 11.63
CA PRO A 212 8.23 -11.15 10.60
C PRO A 212 8.15 -10.49 9.22
N VAL A 213 7.91 -9.18 9.18
CA VAL A 213 7.92 -8.37 7.98
C VAL A 213 9.08 -7.38 8.05
N GLN A 214 10.04 -7.55 7.14
CA GLN A 214 11.22 -6.70 7.05
C GLN A 214 11.17 -5.79 5.84
N ARG A 215 11.72 -4.58 5.99
CA ARG A 215 12.00 -3.72 4.85
C ARG A 215 13.41 -3.98 4.35
N VAL A 216 13.52 -4.13 3.05
CA VAL A 216 14.80 -4.19 2.33
C VAL A 216 14.86 -3.08 1.29
N SER A 217 16.06 -2.56 1.06
CA SER A 217 16.35 -1.66 -0.06
C SER A 217 17.10 -2.42 -1.15
N VAL A 218 17.39 -1.76 -2.26
CA VAL A 218 18.24 -2.29 -3.34
C VAL A 218 19.56 -1.54 -3.32
N SER A 219 20.66 -2.26 -3.54
CA SER A 219 21.99 -1.64 -3.57
C SER A 219 22.24 -0.91 -4.89
N ALA A 220 22.89 0.26 -4.80
CA ALA A 220 23.30 1.04 -5.97
C ALA A 220 24.36 0.32 -6.81
N LEU A 221 25.25 -0.42 -6.15
CA LEU A 221 26.33 -1.18 -6.76
C LEU A 221 26.38 -2.57 -6.12
N PRO A 222 26.56 -3.65 -6.92
CA PRO A 222 26.70 -5.00 -6.37
C PRO A 222 27.74 -5.03 -5.24
N ASN A 223 27.40 -5.68 -4.12
CA ASN A 223 28.26 -5.91 -2.96
C ASN A 223 28.70 -4.68 -2.14
N THR A 224 28.30 -3.46 -2.49
CA THR A 224 28.68 -2.27 -1.68
C THR A 224 27.87 -2.15 -0.39
N GLY A 225 26.70 -2.79 -0.33
CA GLY A 225 25.76 -2.62 0.76
C GLY A 225 25.10 -1.24 0.78
N LEU A 226 25.52 -0.28 -0.05
CA LEU A 226 24.95 1.06 -0.02
C LEU A 226 23.58 1.09 -0.70
N PRO A 227 22.55 1.66 -0.07
CA PRO A 227 21.22 1.77 -0.67
C PRO A 227 21.24 2.84 -1.77
N LEU A 228 20.19 2.85 -2.59
CA LEU A 228 20.04 3.85 -3.65
C LEU A 228 19.99 5.28 -3.09
N LEU A 229 20.53 6.22 -3.87
CA LEU A 229 20.33 7.65 -3.62
C LEU A 229 18.85 8.02 -3.82
N PRO A 230 18.29 8.99 -3.06
CA PRO A 230 16.87 9.35 -3.15
C PRO A 230 16.37 9.64 -4.56
N ALA A 231 17.13 10.43 -5.33
CA ALA A 231 16.77 10.77 -6.71
C ALA A 231 16.74 9.55 -7.65
N VAL A 232 17.61 8.57 -7.39
CA VAL A 232 17.68 7.32 -8.18
C VAL A 232 16.53 6.41 -7.77
N ALA A 233 16.25 6.27 -6.47
CA ALA A 233 15.12 5.49 -5.96
C ALA A 233 13.77 6.04 -6.47
N GLU A 234 13.59 7.36 -6.45
CA GLU A 234 12.38 8.03 -6.95
C GLU A 234 12.18 7.77 -8.45
N ARG A 235 13.25 7.84 -9.24
CA ARG A 235 13.19 7.51 -10.68
C ARG A 235 12.89 6.03 -10.94
N ILE A 236 13.28 5.13 -10.03
CA ILE A 236 13.03 3.69 -10.19
C ILE A 236 11.62 3.32 -9.79
N LEU A 237 11.10 3.88 -8.69
CA LEU A 237 9.81 3.50 -8.12
C LEU A 237 8.64 4.41 -8.53
N SER A 238 8.90 5.51 -9.24
CA SER A 238 7.84 6.29 -9.88
C SER A 238 7.41 5.67 -11.19
N ILE A 239 6.09 5.57 -11.38
CA ILE A 239 5.51 5.05 -12.60
C ILE A 239 5.29 6.23 -13.54
N ASN A 240 5.95 6.21 -14.71
CA ASN A 240 5.91 7.31 -15.69
C ASN A 240 4.64 7.30 -16.56
N ASP A 241 3.54 6.72 -16.09
CA ASP A 241 2.32 6.53 -16.88
C ASP A 241 1.54 7.84 -17.08
N ASP A 242 1.72 8.82 -16.19
CA ASP A 242 1.06 10.12 -16.26
C ASP A 242 2.09 11.22 -16.53
N LEU A 243 2.23 11.61 -17.79
CA LEU A 243 3.09 12.74 -18.18
C LEU A 243 2.42 14.02 -17.68
N ALA A 244 3.13 14.80 -16.87
CA ALA A 244 2.63 16.08 -16.41
C ALA A 244 2.37 16.99 -17.61
N THR A 245 1.12 17.41 -17.76
CA THR A 245 0.71 18.36 -18.80
C THR A 245 0.30 19.67 -18.15
N ASP A 246 0.95 20.74 -18.55
CA ASP A 246 0.55 22.10 -18.23
C ASP A 246 -0.55 22.53 -19.21
N LEU A 247 -1.72 22.87 -18.69
CA LEU A 247 -2.83 23.37 -19.50
C LEU A 247 -2.62 24.85 -19.90
N GLY A 248 -1.70 25.55 -19.25
CA GLY A 248 -1.49 26.99 -19.42
C GLY A 248 -2.69 27.83 -18.97
N ASP A 249 -2.49 29.15 -18.86
CA ASP A 249 -3.56 30.09 -18.50
C ASP A 249 -4.52 30.41 -19.66
N ASP A 250 -4.17 30.02 -20.89
CA ASP A 250 -4.91 30.34 -22.10
C ASP A 250 -5.70 29.09 -22.55
N PRO A 251 -7.05 29.10 -22.49
CA PRO A 251 -7.87 27.94 -22.82
C PRO A 251 -7.76 27.52 -24.30
N ASP A 252 -7.24 28.38 -25.17
CA ASP A 252 -7.01 28.08 -26.58
C ASP A 252 -5.65 27.37 -26.81
N LYS A 253 -4.76 27.31 -25.81
CA LYS A 253 -3.48 26.61 -25.95
C LYS A 253 -3.65 25.11 -25.72
N PRO A 254 -3.02 24.26 -26.55
CA PRO A 254 -2.99 22.83 -26.29
C PRO A 254 -2.17 22.56 -25.02
N ALA A 255 -2.57 21.52 -24.29
CA ALA A 255 -1.82 21.03 -23.13
C ALA A 255 -0.35 20.78 -23.51
N GLN A 256 0.57 21.41 -22.79
CA GLN A 256 2.01 21.30 -23.02
C GLN A 256 2.61 20.30 -22.06
N GLN A 257 3.43 19.39 -22.58
CA GLN A 257 4.15 18.45 -21.74
C GLN A 257 5.24 19.18 -20.93
N MET A 258 5.23 19.02 -19.61
CA MET A 258 6.27 19.58 -18.75
C MET A 258 7.57 18.79 -18.88
N MET A 259 8.68 19.51 -18.97
CA MET A 259 10.03 18.94 -19.01
C MET A 259 10.84 19.44 -17.82
N ALA A 260 11.52 18.52 -17.14
CA ALA A 260 12.43 18.80 -16.04
C ALA A 260 13.62 19.57 -16.60
N THR A 261 13.94 20.69 -15.95
CA THR A 261 15.12 21.48 -16.27
C THR A 261 16.17 21.26 -15.18
N ALA A 262 17.40 20.98 -15.59
CA ALA A 262 18.54 20.91 -14.70
C ALA A 262 19.47 22.08 -15.01
N THR A 263 19.83 22.86 -13.99
CA THR A 263 20.83 23.92 -14.13
C THR A 263 22.21 23.31 -13.96
N LEU A 264 23.06 23.42 -14.99
CA LEU A 264 24.44 22.94 -14.92
C LEU A 264 25.24 23.85 -13.96
N ALA A 265 25.82 23.26 -12.92
CA ALA A 265 26.45 23.97 -11.80
C ALA A 265 27.53 24.98 -12.21
N ASN A 266 28.21 24.76 -13.35
CA ASN A 266 29.32 25.58 -13.79
C ASN A 266 28.98 26.62 -14.88
N SER A 267 27.83 26.49 -15.56
CA SER A 267 27.45 27.40 -16.65
C SER A 267 26.20 28.21 -16.37
N GLY A 268 25.41 27.85 -15.34
CA GLY A 268 24.09 28.45 -15.11
C GLY A 268 23.07 28.15 -16.21
N GLN A 269 23.43 27.36 -17.22
CA GLN A 269 22.55 26.98 -18.31
C GLN A 269 21.54 25.94 -17.82
N THR A 270 20.26 26.22 -18.04
CA THR A 270 19.17 25.27 -17.82
C THR A 270 19.04 24.36 -19.05
N VAL A 271 19.24 23.06 -18.85
CA VAL A 271 19.05 22.05 -19.88
C VAL A 271 17.81 21.24 -19.56
N SER A 272 16.93 21.07 -20.55
CA SER A 272 15.81 20.16 -20.44
C SER A 272 16.32 18.73 -20.46
N THR A 273 16.08 17.98 -19.38
CA THR A 273 16.64 16.63 -19.20
C THR A 273 15.62 15.56 -19.52
N ASN A 274 14.49 15.54 -18.82
CA ASN A 274 13.49 14.48 -18.90
C ASN A 274 12.08 15.05 -18.88
N ARG A 275 11.12 14.28 -19.41
CA ARG A 275 9.69 14.56 -19.23
C ARG A 275 9.34 14.45 -17.75
N ILE A 276 8.62 15.42 -17.21
CA ILE A 276 8.08 15.33 -15.84
C ILE A 276 6.87 14.43 -15.92
N ALA A 277 6.86 13.37 -15.12
CA ALA A 277 5.63 12.68 -14.78
C ALA A 277 4.95 13.41 -13.63
N ASP A 278 3.63 13.39 -13.54
CA ASP A 278 2.89 13.94 -12.39
C ASP A 278 3.26 13.24 -11.07
N GLN A 279 3.98 12.10 -11.15
CA GLN A 279 4.40 11.28 -10.01
C GLN A 279 3.24 10.90 -9.09
N ASN A 280 2.04 10.78 -9.66
CA ASN A 280 0.83 10.42 -8.93
C ASN A 280 0.91 8.99 -8.38
N TYR A 281 1.70 8.12 -9.02
CA TYR A 281 1.83 6.71 -8.67
C TYR A 281 3.28 6.34 -8.32
N GLU A 282 3.43 5.81 -7.12
CA GLU A 282 4.66 5.20 -6.62
C GLU A 282 4.35 3.74 -6.28
N TYR A 283 5.33 2.85 -6.35
CA TYR A 283 5.13 1.45 -5.96
C TYR A 283 6.15 0.95 -4.94
N LEU A 284 5.73 -0.05 -4.17
CA LEU A 284 6.61 -0.92 -3.41
C LEU A 284 6.34 -2.37 -3.82
N LEU A 285 7.27 -3.26 -3.48
CA LEU A 285 7.11 -4.68 -3.70
C LEU A 285 7.05 -5.42 -2.37
N SER A 286 6.22 -6.45 -2.27
CA SER A 286 6.28 -7.41 -1.17
C SER A 286 6.60 -8.80 -1.72
N VAL A 287 7.45 -9.54 -1.02
CA VAL A 287 7.83 -10.91 -1.33
C VAL A 287 7.48 -11.79 -0.13
N ALA A 288 6.51 -12.68 -0.33
CA ALA A 288 6.04 -13.64 0.66
C ALA A 288 6.43 -15.08 0.23
N PRO A 289 7.33 -15.76 0.95
CA PRO A 289 7.63 -17.17 0.72
C PRO A 289 6.41 -18.03 1.04
N ARG A 290 6.15 -19.06 0.20
CA ARG A 290 5.03 -19.99 0.41
C ARG A 290 5.35 -21.19 1.30
N SER A 291 6.64 -21.40 1.58
CA SER A 291 7.13 -22.52 2.39
C SER A 291 8.32 -22.09 3.27
N PRO A 292 8.62 -22.84 4.34
CA PRO A 292 9.83 -22.62 5.14
C PRO A 292 11.10 -22.80 4.32
N GLU A 293 11.07 -23.74 3.37
CA GLU A 293 12.15 -23.97 2.41
C GLU A 293 12.35 -22.73 1.52
N ALA A 294 11.26 -22.12 1.04
CA ALA A 294 11.29 -20.86 0.31
C ALA A 294 11.90 -19.72 1.15
N SER A 295 11.53 -19.61 2.42
CA SER A 295 12.11 -18.60 3.31
C SER A 295 13.64 -18.73 3.41
N ARG A 296 14.13 -19.95 3.63
CA ARG A 296 15.58 -20.24 3.66
C ARG A 296 16.26 -20.08 2.30
N ALA A 297 15.57 -20.44 1.21
CA ALA A 297 16.11 -20.38 -0.14
C ALA A 297 16.40 -18.93 -0.57
N VAL A 298 15.77 -17.91 0.02
CA VAL A 298 16.11 -16.50 -0.25
C VAL A 298 17.61 -16.24 0.01
N ALA A 299 18.22 -16.90 1.01
CA ALA A 299 19.66 -16.82 1.27
C ALA A 299 20.48 -17.26 0.06
N LEU A 300 19.99 -18.28 -0.63
CA LEU A 300 20.63 -18.94 -1.76
C LEU A 300 20.18 -18.32 -3.09
N GLY A 301 19.63 -17.10 -3.06
CA GLY A 301 19.13 -16.38 -4.23
C GLY A 301 17.68 -16.70 -4.61
N GLY A 302 17.01 -17.63 -3.93
CA GLY A 302 15.58 -17.90 -4.09
C GLY A 302 15.17 -18.67 -5.36
N ARG A 303 16.12 -19.30 -6.05
CA ARG A 303 15.88 -19.92 -7.37
C ARG A 303 15.08 -21.22 -7.35
N ALA A 304 15.13 -21.97 -6.25
CA ALA A 304 14.51 -23.29 -6.17
C ALA A 304 13.02 -23.24 -5.81
N GLU A 305 12.54 -22.11 -5.31
CA GLU A 305 11.30 -22.03 -4.54
C GLU A 305 10.36 -20.97 -5.07
N SER A 306 9.07 -21.10 -4.72
CA SER A 306 8.02 -20.19 -5.20
C SER A 306 7.67 -19.15 -4.14
N TYR A 307 7.51 -17.91 -4.61
CA TYR A 307 7.18 -16.75 -3.79
C TYR A 307 5.98 -16.05 -4.37
N ASP A 308 5.09 -15.57 -3.50
CA ASP A 308 4.07 -14.62 -3.89
C ASP A 308 4.69 -13.23 -3.87
N VAL A 309 4.83 -12.65 -5.06
CA VAL A 309 5.38 -11.30 -5.24
C VAL A 309 4.24 -10.38 -5.61
N SER A 310 4.09 -9.29 -4.87
CA SER A 310 3.06 -8.28 -5.11
C SER A 310 3.69 -6.93 -5.41
N ALA A 311 3.25 -6.28 -6.49
CA ALA A 311 3.51 -4.87 -6.74
C ALA A 311 2.32 -4.04 -6.23
N VAL A 312 2.60 -3.15 -5.28
CA VAL A 312 1.59 -2.35 -4.59
C VAL A 312 1.75 -0.92 -5.02
N VAL A 313 0.70 -0.36 -5.63
CA VAL A 313 0.70 1.00 -6.17
C VAL A 313 -0.02 1.94 -5.22
N PHE A 314 0.60 3.09 -5.00
CA PHE A 314 0.11 4.15 -4.15
C PHE A 314 -0.32 5.34 -4.98
N ALA A 315 -1.54 5.82 -4.79
CA ALA A 315 -1.96 7.13 -5.27
C ALA A 315 -1.46 8.17 -4.25
N ARG A 316 -0.32 8.80 -4.57
CA ARG A 316 0.39 9.76 -3.70
C ARG A 316 0.79 9.15 -2.35
N ARG A 317 1.78 8.26 -2.40
CA ARG A 317 2.41 7.75 -1.19
C ARG A 317 2.90 8.91 -0.32
N PRO A 318 2.61 8.92 1.00
CA PRO A 318 3.15 9.94 1.89
C PRO A 318 4.67 9.95 1.81
N ARG A 319 5.22 11.05 1.31
CA ARG A 319 6.66 11.20 1.12
C ARG A 319 7.29 11.56 2.46
N ASN A 320 8.27 10.77 2.89
CA ASN A 320 9.16 11.18 3.97
C ASN A 320 9.83 12.50 3.55
N ARG A 321 9.35 13.61 4.10
CA ARG A 321 10.00 14.89 3.99
C ARG A 321 10.81 15.05 5.27
N TYR A 322 12.09 14.72 5.17
CA TYR A 322 13.04 15.14 6.19
C TYR A 322 12.99 16.66 6.28
N LEU A 323 12.54 17.17 7.43
CA LEU A 323 12.59 18.57 7.76
C LEU A 323 13.70 18.72 8.79
N ASP A 324 14.82 19.33 8.40
CA ASP A 324 15.98 19.58 9.28
C ASP A 324 15.61 20.32 10.59
N ASN A 325 14.46 21.01 10.58
CA ASN A 325 13.94 21.82 11.69
C ASN A 325 12.79 21.15 12.46
N ASP A 326 12.51 19.87 12.22
CA ASP A 326 11.57 19.10 13.04
C ASP A 326 12.37 18.24 14.03
N PRO A 327 12.76 18.82 15.19
CA PRO A 327 13.72 18.23 16.12
C PRO A 327 13.23 16.91 16.75
N ASP A 328 11.93 16.63 16.66
CA ASP A 328 11.33 15.52 17.39
C ASP A 328 11.30 14.21 16.60
N PHE A 329 11.28 14.23 15.25
CA PHE A 329 10.98 12.99 14.50
C PHE A 329 11.74 12.71 13.19
N GLY A 330 12.69 13.53 12.75
CA GLY A 330 13.67 13.15 11.72
C GLY A 330 13.07 12.58 10.41
N GLY A 331 11.91 13.08 9.98
CA GLY A 331 11.24 12.71 8.73
C GLY A 331 10.47 11.37 8.73
N ILE A 332 10.91 10.36 9.49
CA ILE A 332 10.28 9.03 9.45
C ILE A 332 8.81 9.04 9.89
N GLU A 333 8.40 10.01 10.71
CA GLU A 333 7.04 10.09 11.24
C GLU A 333 5.96 10.05 10.15
N THR A 334 6.24 10.66 8.99
CA THR A 334 5.31 10.63 7.87
C THR A 334 5.06 9.19 7.40
N ILE A 335 6.11 8.37 7.33
CA ILE A 335 5.99 6.94 7.01
C ILE A 335 5.31 6.20 8.16
N MET A 336 5.65 6.49 9.41
CA MET A 336 5.02 5.86 10.57
C MET A 336 3.51 6.12 10.64
N ARG A 337 3.06 7.32 10.26
CA ARG A 337 1.62 7.65 10.19
C ARG A 337 0.96 6.99 8.98
N ALA A 338 1.70 6.85 7.88
CA ALA A 338 1.21 6.23 6.64
C ALA A 338 1.14 4.70 6.70
N GLU A 339 2.02 4.09 7.50
CA GLU A 339 2.15 2.66 7.67
C GLU A 339 1.81 2.32 9.12
N ARG A 340 0.63 1.76 9.34
CA ARG A 340 0.14 1.42 10.67
C ARG A 340 -0.21 -0.04 10.71
N TRP A 341 -0.35 -0.61 11.90
CA TRP A 341 -0.89 -1.96 12.03
C TRP A 341 -1.94 -2.04 13.12
N ALA A 342 -2.80 -3.05 13.00
CA ALA A 342 -3.74 -3.45 14.03
C ALA A 342 -3.63 -4.96 14.21
N ARG A 343 -3.91 -5.43 15.43
CA ARG A 343 -4.20 -6.85 15.63
C ARG A 343 -5.55 -7.14 14.97
N ALA A 344 -5.68 -8.32 14.39
CA ALA A 344 -6.91 -8.76 13.73
C ALA A 344 -7.29 -10.15 14.25
N SER A 345 -8.58 -10.39 14.41
CA SER A 345 -9.15 -11.73 14.65
C SER A 345 -10.19 -12.04 13.58
N VAL A 346 -10.28 -13.30 13.17
CA VAL A 346 -11.22 -13.76 12.15
C VAL A 346 -12.64 -13.79 12.74
N LEU A 347 -13.58 -13.04 12.16
CA LEU A 347 -15.00 -13.09 12.52
C LEU A 347 -15.77 -14.06 11.63
N LEU A 348 -15.60 -13.92 10.32
CA LEU A 348 -16.32 -14.71 9.33
C LEU A 348 -15.37 -15.11 8.21
N GLN A 349 -15.48 -16.36 7.76
CA GLN A 349 -14.74 -16.86 6.60
C GLN A 349 -15.64 -16.80 5.37
N GLY A 350 -15.09 -16.36 4.25
CA GLY A 350 -15.78 -16.29 2.98
C GLY A 350 -14.98 -16.96 1.87
N LEU A 351 -15.67 -17.30 0.79
CA LEU A 351 -15.00 -17.57 -0.48
C LEU A 351 -14.39 -16.26 -0.97
N SER A 352 -13.10 -16.27 -1.31
CA SER A 352 -12.35 -15.08 -1.73
C SER A 352 -12.24 -13.98 -0.67
N GLY A 353 -12.11 -14.35 0.62
CA GLY A 353 -11.81 -13.42 1.71
C GLY A 353 -12.54 -13.75 3.01
N GLY A 354 -12.96 -12.72 3.74
CA GLY A 354 -13.62 -12.89 5.03
C GLY A 354 -13.82 -11.57 5.75
N GLU A 355 -14.28 -11.63 6.99
CA GLU A 355 -14.42 -10.48 7.88
C GLU A 355 -13.47 -10.63 9.07
N VAL A 356 -12.71 -9.58 9.36
CA VAL A 356 -11.84 -9.52 10.55
C VAL A 356 -12.31 -8.45 11.51
N GLN A 357 -12.22 -8.73 12.81
CA GLN A 357 -12.33 -7.75 13.88
C GLN A 357 -10.95 -7.13 14.14
N LEU A 358 -10.84 -5.81 14.11
CA LEU A 358 -9.59 -5.14 14.47
C LEU A 358 -9.50 -4.90 15.98
N PHE A 359 -8.28 -4.86 16.49
CA PHE A 359 -7.94 -4.52 17.86
C PHE A 359 -6.70 -3.61 17.87
N GLN A 360 -6.72 -2.61 18.74
CA GLN A 360 -5.54 -1.84 19.08
C GLN A 360 -4.67 -2.72 19.97
N ASP A 361 -3.40 -2.91 19.61
CA ASP A 361 -2.44 -3.53 20.54
C ASP A 361 -2.19 -2.57 21.71
N ASN A 362 -1.55 -3.04 22.77
CA ASN A 362 -1.29 -2.26 23.98
C ASN A 362 -0.87 -0.81 23.61
N PRO A 363 -1.69 0.21 23.97
CA PRO A 363 -1.45 1.59 23.54
C PRO A 363 -0.06 2.09 23.93
N ASN A 364 0.54 1.54 24.99
CA ASN A 364 1.88 1.90 25.42
C ASN A 364 3.01 1.43 24.48
N LYS A 365 2.73 0.52 23.53
CA LYS A 365 3.73 -0.03 22.59
C LYS A 365 3.79 0.70 21.25
N ASP A 366 2.75 1.45 20.89
CA ASP A 366 2.75 2.26 19.68
C ASP A 366 2.78 3.74 20.10
N PRO A 367 3.94 4.41 19.97
CA PRO A 367 4.14 5.77 20.47
C PRO A 367 3.21 6.79 19.79
N ILE A 368 2.61 6.46 18.65
CA ILE A 368 1.68 7.33 17.93
C ILE A 368 0.24 7.06 18.39
N SER A 369 -0.12 5.82 18.70
CA SER A 369 -1.53 5.44 18.94
C SER A 369 -2.06 5.71 20.35
N ALA A 370 -1.18 6.00 21.31
CA ALA A 370 -1.48 5.90 22.75
C ALA A 370 -2.42 6.99 23.31
N ALA A 371 -2.50 8.17 22.69
CA ALA A 371 -3.04 9.36 23.35
C ALA A 371 -4.32 9.96 22.75
N ASP A 372 -4.54 9.87 21.43
CA ASP A 372 -5.71 10.44 20.76
C ASP A 372 -6.49 9.35 20.01
N PRO A 373 -7.81 9.19 20.22
CA PRO A 373 -8.67 8.36 19.36
C PRO A 373 -8.51 8.65 17.85
N LYS A 374 -8.07 9.87 17.50
CA LYS A 374 -7.72 10.27 16.14
C LYS A 374 -6.43 9.66 15.62
N ASP A 375 -5.65 8.94 16.41
CA ASP A 375 -4.40 8.29 15.96
C ASP A 375 -4.53 6.76 15.92
N ARG A 376 -5.76 6.25 16.04
CA ARG A 376 -6.07 4.83 15.84
C ARG A 376 -5.60 4.33 14.46
N PRO A 377 -5.07 3.10 14.38
CA PRO A 377 -4.45 2.60 13.15
C PRO A 377 -5.43 2.49 11.96
N TRP A 378 -6.71 2.26 12.24
CA TRP A 378 -7.76 2.15 11.22
C TRP A 378 -8.42 3.48 10.84
N LYS A 379 -7.96 4.64 11.33
CA LYS A 379 -8.61 5.93 11.01
C LYS A 379 -8.70 6.23 9.52
N SER A 380 -7.74 5.81 8.71
CA SER A 380 -7.75 6.04 7.25
C SER A 380 -8.36 4.87 6.48
N LEU A 381 -8.78 3.80 7.15
CA LEU A 381 -9.26 2.60 6.50
C LEU A 381 -10.61 2.87 5.84
N ARG A 382 -10.71 2.64 4.54
CA ARG A 382 -11.93 2.88 3.75
C ARG A 382 -12.18 1.72 2.81
N ALA A 383 -13.44 1.54 2.43
CA ALA A 383 -13.81 0.64 1.34
C ALA A 383 -13.04 1.00 0.04
N GLY A 384 -12.46 -0.02 -0.56
CA GLY A 384 -11.62 0.06 -1.75
C GLY A 384 -10.12 0.19 -1.47
N ALA A 385 -9.69 0.43 -0.23
CA ALA A 385 -8.27 0.46 0.14
C ALA A 385 -7.68 -0.96 0.15
N TYR A 386 -6.35 -1.06 0.07
CA TYR A 386 -5.63 -2.32 0.21
C TYR A 386 -4.93 -2.41 1.58
N VAL A 387 -4.99 -3.60 2.17
CA VAL A 387 -4.32 -3.95 3.43
C VAL A 387 -3.49 -5.20 3.25
N PHE A 388 -2.43 -5.32 4.05
CA PHE A 388 -1.60 -6.52 4.09
C PHE A 388 -1.92 -7.31 5.36
N LEU A 389 -2.49 -8.49 5.20
CA LEU A 389 -2.86 -9.37 6.30
C LEU A 389 -1.81 -10.46 6.43
N PHE A 390 -1.25 -10.61 7.63
CA PHE A 390 -0.30 -11.67 7.92
C PHE A 390 -0.53 -12.27 9.31
N GLY A 391 -0.04 -13.49 9.52
CA GLY A 391 -0.23 -14.22 10.77
C GLY A 391 0.23 -15.67 10.63
N PRO A 392 0.09 -16.49 11.67
CA PRO A 392 0.55 -17.87 11.62
C PRO A 392 -0.36 -18.63 10.69
N GLN A 393 0.23 -19.38 9.77
CA GLN A 393 -0.55 -20.35 9.02
C GLN A 393 -1.03 -21.45 10.00
N PRO A 394 -2.25 -21.99 9.85
CA PRO A 394 -2.68 -23.17 10.58
C PRO A 394 -1.68 -24.30 10.45
N GLY A 395 -1.30 -24.89 11.59
CA GLY A 395 -0.25 -25.91 11.65
C GLY A 395 1.18 -25.37 11.72
N SER A 396 1.37 -24.04 11.82
CA SER A 396 2.68 -23.47 12.15
C SER A 396 3.11 -23.92 13.55
N THR A 397 4.34 -24.42 13.67
CA THR A 397 4.96 -24.80 14.96
C THR A 397 6.31 -24.11 15.12
N ALA A 398 6.91 -24.18 16.31
CA ALA A 398 8.26 -23.65 16.54
C ALA A 398 9.31 -24.35 15.65
N GLN A 399 9.14 -25.65 15.36
CA GLN A 399 10.03 -26.42 14.51
C GLN A 399 9.78 -26.17 13.02
N ARG A 400 8.53 -25.88 12.65
CA ARG A 400 8.10 -25.59 11.28
C ARG A 400 7.33 -24.25 11.24
N PRO A 401 8.05 -23.13 11.29
CA PRO A 401 7.42 -21.81 11.28
C PRO A 401 6.82 -21.55 9.91
N LEU A 402 5.49 -21.47 9.84
CA LEU A 402 4.72 -21.17 8.64
C LEU A 402 4.03 -19.82 8.81
N LEU A 403 4.26 -18.93 7.86
CA LEU A 403 3.66 -17.60 7.85
C LEU A 403 2.66 -17.50 6.70
N PHE A 404 1.44 -17.10 7.03
CA PHE A 404 0.51 -16.61 6.04
C PHE A 404 0.72 -15.10 5.86
N ALA A 405 0.81 -14.63 4.62
CA ALA A 405 0.91 -13.21 4.32
C ALA A 405 0.35 -12.91 2.92
N GLN A 406 -0.71 -12.12 2.83
CA GLN A 406 -1.40 -11.82 1.57
C GLN A 406 -2.02 -10.41 1.59
N TRP A 407 -2.19 -9.84 0.39
CA TRP A 407 -2.89 -8.58 0.20
C TRP A 407 -4.40 -8.78 0.01
N TYR A 408 -5.18 -7.90 0.65
CA TYR A 408 -6.63 -7.89 0.57
C TYR A 408 -7.15 -6.50 0.22
N ARG A 409 -8.23 -6.46 -0.54
CA ARG A 409 -9.00 -5.25 -0.77
C ARG A 409 -10.10 -5.14 0.27
N VAL A 410 -10.21 -3.99 0.93
CA VAL A 410 -11.27 -3.69 1.88
C VAL A 410 -12.58 -3.48 1.13
N VAL A 411 -13.61 -4.24 1.48
CA VAL A 411 -14.96 -4.15 0.90
C VAL A 411 -15.86 -3.28 1.77
N SER A 412 -15.82 -3.50 3.07
CA SER A 412 -16.64 -2.79 4.06
C SER A 412 -15.84 -2.51 5.33
N VAL A 413 -16.22 -1.44 6.03
CA VAL A 413 -15.72 -1.10 7.37
C VAL A 413 -16.95 -0.83 8.23
N ASN A 414 -17.24 -1.73 9.15
CA ASN A 414 -18.38 -1.69 10.04
C ASN A 414 -17.94 -1.12 11.40
N GLU A 415 -18.19 0.17 11.61
CA GLU A 415 -17.93 0.84 12.89
C GLU A 415 -19.06 0.51 13.88
N SER A 416 -18.72 -0.08 15.03
CA SER A 416 -19.67 -0.20 16.14
C SER A 416 -19.62 1.06 17.01
N LYS A 417 -20.78 1.52 17.43
CA LYS A 417 -20.95 2.74 18.25
C LYS A 417 -20.52 2.56 19.71
N ASP A 418 -20.43 1.31 20.17
CA ASP A 418 -20.21 0.94 21.58
C ASP A 418 -18.86 0.25 21.79
N MET A 419 -17.87 0.53 20.95
CA MET A 419 -16.57 -0.13 21.04
C MET A 419 -15.83 0.27 22.32
N GLU A 420 -15.44 -0.72 23.12
CA GLU A 420 -14.44 -0.55 24.17
C GLU A 420 -13.16 0.09 23.60
N SER A 421 -12.37 0.73 24.47
CA SER A 421 -11.22 1.55 24.05
C SER A 421 -10.26 0.87 23.06
N ASN A 422 -10.12 -0.46 23.12
CA ASN A 422 -9.18 -1.25 22.30
C ASN A 422 -9.82 -2.03 21.14
N VAL A 423 -11.15 -2.07 21.02
CA VAL A 423 -11.81 -2.83 19.94
C VAL A 423 -12.05 -1.89 18.75
N GLY A 424 -11.60 -2.30 17.57
CA GLY A 424 -11.72 -1.56 16.32
C GLY A 424 -12.99 -1.89 15.53
N PRO A 425 -13.11 -1.46 14.26
CA PRO A 425 -14.22 -1.87 13.40
C PRO A 425 -14.07 -3.32 12.92
N ALA A 426 -15.18 -3.93 12.53
CA ALA A 426 -15.16 -5.14 11.72
C ALA A 426 -14.93 -4.77 10.24
N VAL A 427 -14.08 -5.51 9.54
CA VAL A 427 -13.61 -5.17 8.20
C VAL A 427 -13.83 -6.35 7.27
N GLY A 428 -14.68 -6.15 6.27
CA GLY A 428 -14.86 -7.10 5.18
C GLY A 428 -13.71 -7.01 4.19
N LEU A 429 -13.07 -8.13 3.89
CA LEU A 429 -11.90 -8.27 3.04
C LEU A 429 -12.21 -9.15 1.83
N ARG A 430 -11.69 -8.77 0.66
CA ARG A 430 -11.72 -9.55 -0.58
C ARG A 430 -10.30 -9.84 -1.07
N GLY A 431 -10.01 -11.11 -1.37
CA GLY A 431 -8.68 -11.55 -1.77
C GLY A 431 -8.58 -13.07 -1.90
N PRO A 432 -7.39 -13.66 -1.70
CA PRO A 432 -7.20 -15.11 -1.65
C PRO A 432 -8.02 -15.78 -0.53
N ASP A 433 -8.23 -17.10 -0.66
CA ASP A 433 -8.91 -17.87 0.37
C ASP A 433 -8.07 -17.95 1.66
N TRP A 434 -8.74 -17.90 2.80
CA TRP A 434 -8.10 -17.93 4.11
C TRP A 434 -7.74 -19.36 4.50
N PRO A 435 -6.54 -19.60 5.05
CA PRO A 435 -6.17 -20.94 5.47
C PRO A 435 -6.81 -21.34 6.81
N TRP A 436 -7.21 -20.36 7.64
CA TRP A 436 -7.85 -20.62 8.94
C TRP A 436 -9.25 -21.20 8.74
N GLY A 437 -9.58 -22.28 9.45
CA GLY A 437 -10.94 -22.86 9.49
C GLY A 437 -11.78 -22.24 10.60
N GLY A 438 -13.10 -22.17 10.45
CA GLY A 438 -14.03 -21.43 11.32
C GLY A 438 -14.21 -22.02 12.73
N GLU A 439 -13.40 -23.00 13.09
CA GLU A 439 -13.48 -23.72 14.35
C GLU A 439 -12.24 -23.46 15.21
N SER A 440 -12.27 -22.36 15.98
CA SER A 440 -11.37 -22.22 17.13
C SER A 440 -11.96 -21.30 18.20
N ALA A 441 -13.22 -21.50 18.55
CA ALA A 441 -13.67 -21.16 19.89
C ALA A 441 -13.16 -22.26 20.83
N VAL A 442 -11.90 -22.16 21.28
CA VAL A 442 -11.41 -23.03 22.35
C VAL A 442 -11.82 -22.41 23.68
N ASN A 443 -12.60 -23.17 24.44
CA ASN A 443 -12.88 -22.90 25.85
C ASN A 443 -11.57 -22.62 26.59
N GLU A 444 -11.44 -21.42 27.17
CA GLU A 444 -10.27 -20.86 27.88
C GLU A 444 -9.76 -21.67 29.11
N THR A 445 -10.19 -22.92 29.31
CA THR A 445 -10.00 -23.63 30.58
C THR A 445 -8.70 -24.42 30.69
N THR A 446 -7.82 -24.45 29.68
CA THR A 446 -6.52 -25.13 29.79
C THR A 446 -5.35 -24.18 29.57
N THR A 447 -4.63 -23.91 30.66
CA THR A 447 -3.47 -23.00 30.77
C THR A 447 -2.18 -23.52 30.12
N ALA A 448 -2.26 -24.63 29.37
CA ALA A 448 -1.12 -25.24 28.69
C ALA A 448 -1.43 -25.35 27.18
N ASP A 449 -1.03 -24.30 26.45
CA ASP A 449 -0.94 -24.24 24.98
C ASP A 449 -2.19 -24.62 24.17
N PRO A 450 -3.19 -23.73 24.02
CA PRO A 450 -4.18 -23.91 22.96
C PRO A 450 -3.63 -23.37 21.63
N PRO A 451 -3.40 -24.21 20.60
CA PRO A 451 -3.15 -23.78 19.22
C PRO A 451 -4.23 -22.84 18.66
N ALA A 452 -5.40 -22.76 19.29
CA ALA A 452 -6.44 -21.81 18.95
C ALA A 452 -6.07 -20.35 19.21
N ALA A 453 -5.19 -20.05 20.18
CA ALA A 453 -4.70 -18.69 20.40
C ALA A 453 -3.92 -18.15 19.18
N LEU A 454 -3.34 -19.04 18.35
CA LEU A 454 -2.63 -18.65 17.13
C LEU A 454 -3.58 -18.26 16.00
N ASN A 455 -4.77 -18.88 15.92
CA ASN A 455 -5.73 -18.60 14.85
C ASN A 455 -6.31 -17.18 14.94
N GLU A 456 -6.28 -16.58 16.13
CA GLU A 456 -6.74 -15.20 16.38
C GLU A 456 -5.60 -14.18 16.45
N ASP A 457 -4.37 -14.59 16.14
CA ASP A 457 -3.18 -13.74 16.24
C ASP A 457 -2.78 -13.17 14.89
N LEU A 458 -3.75 -12.60 14.17
CA LEU A 458 -3.50 -11.95 12.89
C LEU A 458 -3.05 -10.50 13.10
N ARG A 459 -2.38 -9.99 12.08
CA ARG A 459 -1.83 -8.66 12.02
C ARG A 459 -2.20 -8.06 10.67
N MET A 460 -2.77 -6.88 10.69
CA MET A 460 -3.15 -6.17 9.48
C MET A 460 -2.34 -4.89 9.38
N ILE A 461 -1.53 -4.77 8.33
CA ILE A 461 -0.81 -3.54 8.00
C ILE A 461 -1.69 -2.71 7.09
N ILE A 462 -1.88 -1.45 7.47
CA ILE A 462 -2.67 -0.45 6.79
C ILE A 462 -1.69 0.53 6.16
N PHE A 463 -1.81 0.67 4.84
CA PHE A 463 -0.99 1.54 4.02
C PHE A 463 -1.84 2.67 3.45
N ASP A 464 -1.54 3.90 3.86
CA ASP A 464 -2.24 5.06 3.34
C ASP A 464 -1.90 5.28 1.85
N GLY A 465 -2.94 5.40 1.03
CA GLY A 465 -2.81 5.65 -0.40
C GLY A 465 -2.64 4.40 -1.26
N ALA A 466 -2.56 3.18 -0.70
CA ALA A 466 -2.52 1.96 -1.50
C ALA A 466 -3.85 1.74 -2.27
N VAL A 467 -3.78 1.80 -3.59
CA VAL A 467 -4.96 1.81 -4.49
C VAL A 467 -5.08 0.59 -5.39
N ALA A 468 -3.98 -0.09 -5.69
CA ALA A 468 -3.96 -1.30 -6.49
C ALA A 468 -2.85 -2.23 -6.05
N VAL A 469 -3.08 -3.54 -6.20
CA VAL A 469 -2.09 -4.57 -5.92
C VAL A 469 -2.16 -5.62 -7.02
N HIS A 470 -1.01 -5.93 -7.62
CA HIS A 470 -0.87 -7.01 -8.58
C HIS A 470 0.05 -8.09 -8.02
N THR A 471 -0.49 -9.28 -7.76
CA THR A 471 0.24 -10.42 -7.19
C THR A 471 0.47 -11.52 -8.22
N ARG A 472 1.69 -12.08 -8.25
CA ARG A 472 2.01 -13.29 -9.01
C ARG A 472 2.90 -14.21 -8.19
N THR A 473 2.66 -15.51 -8.29
CA THR A 473 3.59 -16.52 -7.81
C THR A 473 4.71 -16.71 -8.82
N LEU A 474 5.96 -16.50 -8.42
CA LEU A 474 7.14 -16.76 -9.27
C LEU A 474 8.34 -17.26 -8.46
N ARG A 475 9.37 -17.73 -9.17
CA ARG A 475 10.68 -18.04 -8.60
C ARG A 475 11.57 -16.81 -8.67
N LEU A 476 12.35 -16.56 -7.62
CA LEU A 476 13.34 -15.48 -7.62
C LEU A 476 14.56 -15.97 -8.41
N ASP A 477 14.45 -16.00 -9.74
CA ASP A 477 15.58 -16.36 -10.58
C ASP A 477 16.47 -15.13 -10.79
N ASN A 478 17.77 -15.23 -10.46
CA ASN A 478 18.76 -14.17 -10.74
C ASN A 478 18.95 -14.07 -12.25
N GLY A 479 18.14 -13.25 -12.89
CA GLY A 479 18.32 -12.96 -14.30
C GLY A 479 17.01 -12.54 -14.91
N ALA A 480 16.97 -11.30 -15.40
CA ALA A 480 16.04 -10.93 -16.45
C ALA A 480 15.96 -12.09 -17.46
N ALA A 481 14.79 -12.35 -18.04
CA ALA A 481 14.58 -13.35 -19.10
C ALA A 481 15.54 -13.23 -20.32
N TRP A 482 16.48 -12.28 -20.28
CA TRP A 482 17.47 -11.88 -21.25
C TRP A 482 18.92 -12.13 -20.85
N SER A 483 19.24 -12.66 -19.67
CA SER A 483 20.60 -13.20 -19.43
C SER A 483 20.75 -14.52 -20.18
N MET A 484 20.80 -14.44 -21.51
CA MET A 484 21.25 -15.54 -22.34
C MET A 484 22.71 -15.81 -21.97
N ASN A 485 22.96 -17.04 -21.50
CA ASN A 485 24.29 -17.61 -21.36
C ASN A 485 25.08 -17.56 -22.66
#